data_AF-A0A2E9INJ5-F1
#
_entry.id   AF-A0A2E9INJ5-F1
#
_cell.length_a   1.000
_cell.length_b   1.000
_cell.length_c   1.000
_cell.angle_alpha   90.00
_cell.angle_beta   90.00
_cell.angle_gamma   90.00
#
_symmetry.space_group_name_H-M   'P 1'
#
loop_
_entity.id
_entity.type
_entity.pdbx_description
1 polymer ?
#
loop_
_entity_poly.entity_id
_entity_poly.type
_entity_poly.pdbx_seq_one_letter_code
_entity_poly.pdbx_strand_id
1 'polypeptide(L)'
;MRRPIYLFFLGIFSIITIVGCTTNEVEISKIIKEEIEKQPLSELDTNISRWKANKLSNYQFDFQWICFCEPDYISPVTITVEDDVISHVMYSETKILVQEDKLSRYKTIDDLFSFVQDAYNQNAHQISIHYDPHRGYPIKGSVDYVEMIADDEKGFEIKNLMELETNEDGTWLIERLPINEILLQINKNIPPSINISVEGYLTDSCTLFHQIKQKQKENLVTVEITTKRPRDAFCAEVITEISKSIQLKANFLIGQDYILIVNDKEKHIDL
;
A
#
# COMPACT_ATOMS: atom_id res chain seq x y z
N MET A 1 9.32 -35.10 69.20
CA MET A 1 7.93 -35.16 69.71
C MET A 1 7.05 -35.62 68.57
N ARG A 2 6.68 -36.91 68.45
CA ARG A 2 5.64 -37.66 69.18
C ARG A 2 4.21 -37.12 68.97
N ARG A 3 3.52 -37.79 68.03
CA ARG A 3 2.07 -38.16 67.85
C ARG A 3 1.21 -38.18 69.14
N PRO A 4 -0.16 -38.10 69.13
CA PRO A 4 -1.06 -39.12 68.49
C PRO A 4 -2.43 -38.65 67.91
N ILE A 5 -2.99 -39.29 66.85
CA ILE A 5 -3.87 -40.52 66.73
C ILE A 5 -5.31 -40.29 67.25
N TYR A 6 -6.37 -40.39 66.42
CA TYR A 6 -7.30 -41.55 66.21
C TYR A 6 -8.47 -41.08 65.30
N LEU A 7 -9.26 -41.86 64.54
CA LEU A 7 -9.55 -43.30 64.46
C LEU A 7 -10.27 -43.57 63.11
N PHE A 8 -10.07 -44.79 62.60
CA PHE A 8 -10.78 -45.55 61.55
C PHE A 8 -12.31 -45.34 61.42
N PHE A 9 -12.85 -45.39 60.19
CA PHE A 9 -14.00 -46.25 59.86
C PHE A 9 -14.11 -46.54 58.34
N LEU A 10 -14.37 -47.81 58.03
CA LEU A 10 -14.53 -48.42 56.71
C LEU A 10 -15.76 -47.91 55.94
N GLY A 11 -15.70 -47.95 54.61
CA GLY A 11 -16.71 -48.72 53.86
C GLY A 11 -17.36 -48.09 52.63
N ILE A 12 -17.05 -48.69 51.47
CA ILE A 12 -17.97 -49.10 50.39
C ILE A 12 -18.37 -48.07 49.32
N PHE A 13 -17.84 -48.32 48.12
CA PHE A 13 -18.45 -48.25 46.78
C PHE A 13 -19.67 -47.33 46.59
N SER A 14 -19.48 -46.26 45.82
CA SER A 14 -20.55 -45.70 44.99
C SER A 14 -19.99 -45.18 43.66
N ILE A 15 -20.12 -46.03 42.66
CA ILE A 15 -20.39 -45.76 41.24
C ILE A 15 -19.80 -44.45 40.69
N ILE A 16 -18.64 -44.59 40.02
CA ILE A 16 -18.21 -43.66 38.99
C ILE A 16 -19.19 -43.82 37.81
N THR A 17 -20.24 -42.98 37.75
CA THR A 17 -20.90 -42.71 36.48
C THR A 17 -20.01 -41.74 35.72
N ILE A 18 -19.17 -42.28 34.84
CA ILE A 18 -18.58 -41.50 33.75
C ILE A 18 -19.77 -41.08 32.88
N VAL A 19 -20.32 -39.89 33.10
CA VAL A 19 -21.06 -39.21 32.04
C VAL A 19 -19.98 -38.79 31.05
N GLY A 20 -19.71 -39.68 30.10
CA GLY A 20 -18.88 -39.40 28.95
C GLY A 20 -19.57 -38.30 28.16
N CYS A 21 -19.10 -37.06 28.30
CA CYS A 21 -19.28 -36.09 27.25
C CYS A 21 -18.36 -36.53 26.11
N THR A 22 -18.86 -37.41 25.24
CA THR A 22 -18.22 -37.63 23.95
C THR A 22 -18.47 -36.37 23.13
N THR A 23 -17.67 -35.32 23.34
CA THR A 23 -17.55 -34.28 22.33
C THR A 23 -16.97 -34.98 21.10
N ASN A 24 -17.82 -35.16 20.10
CA ASN A 24 -17.49 -35.91 18.91
C ASN A 24 -16.30 -35.22 18.24
N GLU A 25 -15.18 -35.90 18.05
CA GLU A 25 -13.96 -35.37 17.42
C GLU A 25 -14.26 -34.77 16.04
N VAL A 26 -15.29 -35.31 15.37
CA VAL A 26 -15.88 -34.81 14.11
C VAL A 26 -16.56 -33.44 14.27
N GLU A 27 -17.17 -33.16 15.41
CA GLU A 27 -17.89 -31.90 15.66
C GLU A 27 -16.91 -30.79 16.07
N ILE A 28 -15.87 -31.13 16.85
CA ILE A 28 -14.76 -30.22 17.18
C ILE A 28 -13.97 -29.87 15.91
N SER A 29 -13.64 -30.86 15.07
CA SER A 29 -12.94 -30.61 13.80
C SER A 29 -13.76 -29.77 12.82
N LYS A 30 -15.09 -29.93 12.83
CA LYS A 30 -15.99 -29.08 12.03
C LYS A 30 -16.01 -27.63 12.52
N ILE A 31 -16.12 -27.41 13.84
CA ILE A 31 -16.09 -26.07 14.45
C ILE A 31 -14.74 -25.40 14.19
N ILE A 32 -13.63 -26.12 14.39
CA ILE A 32 -12.28 -25.60 14.14
C ILE A 32 -12.11 -25.23 12.66
N LYS A 33 -12.61 -26.06 11.73
CA LYS A 33 -12.55 -25.75 10.30
C LYS A 33 -13.35 -24.50 9.94
N GLU A 34 -14.55 -24.36 10.50
CA GLU A 34 -15.44 -23.20 10.30
C GLU A 34 -14.84 -21.92 10.92
N GLU A 35 -14.15 -22.03 12.06
CA GLU A 35 -13.51 -20.91 12.75
C GLU A 35 -12.20 -20.47 12.06
N ILE A 36 -11.44 -21.40 11.48
CA ILE A 36 -10.24 -21.13 10.66
C ILE A 36 -10.62 -20.50 9.31
N GLU A 37 -11.70 -20.93 8.67
CA GLU A 37 -12.17 -20.36 7.39
C GLU A 37 -12.76 -18.95 7.57
N LYS A 38 -13.24 -18.63 8.78
CA LYS A 38 -13.81 -17.31 9.12
C LYS A 38 -12.76 -16.27 9.52
N GLN A 39 -11.56 -16.70 9.94
CA GLN A 39 -10.47 -15.79 10.34
C GLN A 39 -9.99 -14.87 9.20
N PRO A 40 -9.72 -15.35 7.97
CA PRO A 40 -9.28 -14.52 6.85
C PRO A 40 -10.34 -13.49 6.40
N LEU A 41 -11.60 -13.91 6.37
CA LEU A 41 -12.72 -13.01 6.05
C LEU A 41 -12.89 -11.92 7.13
N SER A 42 -12.69 -12.29 8.40
CA SER A 42 -12.67 -11.32 9.51
C SER A 42 -11.50 -10.33 9.41
N GLU A 43 -10.35 -10.74 8.88
CA GLU A 43 -9.23 -9.82 8.63
C GLU A 43 -9.52 -8.87 7.46
N LEU A 44 -10.09 -9.38 6.36
CA LEU A 44 -10.53 -8.57 5.23
C LEU A 44 -11.52 -7.48 5.67
N ASP A 45 -12.58 -7.85 6.40
CA ASP A 45 -13.58 -6.90 6.91
C ASP A 45 -13.00 -5.84 7.84
N THR A 46 -12.03 -6.24 8.69
CA THR A 46 -11.32 -5.33 9.59
C THR A 46 -10.52 -4.29 8.81
N ASN A 47 -9.83 -4.72 7.76
CA ASN A 47 -9.01 -3.85 6.92
C ASN A 47 -9.87 -2.95 6.01
N ILE A 48 -10.98 -3.46 5.47
CA ILE A 48 -11.99 -2.64 4.77
C ILE A 48 -12.51 -1.53 5.69
N SER A 49 -12.84 -1.87 6.94
CA SER A 49 -13.33 -0.89 7.92
C SER A 49 -12.28 0.16 8.25
N ARG A 50 -11.01 -0.24 8.40
CA ARG A 50 -9.88 0.68 8.62
C ARG A 50 -9.67 1.59 7.41
N TRP A 51 -9.73 1.05 6.20
CA TRP A 51 -9.62 1.82 4.96
C TRP A 51 -10.72 2.89 4.87
N LYS A 52 -11.98 2.48 5.00
CA LYS A 52 -13.14 3.40 4.94
C LYS A 52 -13.10 4.49 6.01
N ALA A 53 -12.49 4.23 7.16
CA ALA A 53 -12.32 5.24 8.22
C ALA A 53 -11.41 6.41 7.79
N ASN A 54 -10.53 6.23 6.80
CA ASN A 54 -9.70 7.30 6.24
C ASN A 54 -10.52 8.30 5.40
N LYS A 55 -11.67 7.88 4.84
CA LYS A 55 -12.55 8.72 3.99
C LYS A 55 -11.82 9.36 2.81
N LEU A 56 -10.91 8.62 2.19
CA LEU A 56 -10.24 9.04 0.96
C LEU A 56 -11.12 8.73 -0.24
N SER A 57 -11.49 9.76 -1.01
CA SER A 57 -12.07 9.61 -2.35
C SER A 57 -11.15 10.11 -3.46
N ASN A 58 -10.11 10.84 -3.09
CA ASN A 58 -9.15 11.44 -4.00
C ASN A 58 -7.75 11.05 -3.54
N TYR A 59 -7.07 10.22 -4.31
CA TYR A 59 -5.76 9.68 -3.95
C TYR A 59 -4.99 9.21 -5.19
N GLN A 60 -3.68 9.12 -5.05
CA GLN A 60 -2.78 8.60 -6.07
C GLN A 60 -1.88 7.54 -5.46
N PHE A 61 -1.59 6.49 -6.21
CA PHE A 61 -0.72 5.41 -5.75
C PHE A 61 -0.02 4.72 -6.92
N ASP A 62 1.11 4.10 -6.64
CA ASP A 62 1.84 3.30 -7.61
C ASP A 62 1.35 1.85 -7.53
N PHE A 63 1.16 1.21 -8.67
CA PHE A 63 0.53 -0.10 -8.77
C PHE A 63 1.24 -0.98 -9.79
N GLN A 64 1.31 -2.27 -9.50
CA GLN A 64 1.83 -3.27 -10.43
C GLN A 64 1.10 -4.60 -10.28
N TRP A 65 0.69 -5.20 -11.39
CA TRP A 65 0.29 -6.61 -11.43
C TRP A 65 1.51 -7.53 -11.41
N ILE A 66 1.41 -8.62 -10.66
CA ILE A 66 2.43 -9.67 -10.54
C ILE A 66 1.78 -10.98 -11.02
N CYS A 67 2.02 -11.33 -12.28
CA CYS A 67 1.53 -12.56 -12.91
C CYS A 67 2.42 -12.92 -14.10
N PHE A 68 2.28 -14.15 -14.60
CA PHE A 68 2.86 -14.54 -15.88
C PHE A 68 2.02 -13.98 -17.05
N CYS A 69 2.13 -12.67 -17.24
CA CYS A 69 1.35 -11.90 -18.21
C CYS A 69 2.28 -11.14 -19.17
N GLU A 70 1.71 -10.55 -20.23
CA GLU A 70 2.50 -9.73 -21.17
C GLU A 70 3.20 -8.56 -20.44
N PRO A 71 4.41 -8.14 -20.89
CA PRO A 71 5.17 -7.06 -20.24
C PRO A 71 4.37 -5.76 -20.04
N ASP A 72 3.50 -5.42 -21.00
CA ASP A 72 2.59 -4.26 -20.94
C ASP A 72 1.61 -4.34 -19.76
N TYR A 73 1.14 -5.54 -19.42
CA TYR A 73 0.16 -5.77 -18.35
C TYR A 73 0.79 -5.66 -16.95
N ILE A 74 2.04 -6.12 -16.80
CA ILE A 74 2.79 -6.10 -15.54
C ILE A 74 3.68 -4.86 -15.39
N SER A 75 3.61 -3.92 -16.34
CA SER A 75 4.37 -2.68 -16.25
C SER A 75 3.87 -1.84 -15.07
N PRO A 76 4.76 -1.28 -14.24
CA PRO A 76 4.36 -0.42 -13.13
C PRO A 76 3.68 0.85 -13.66
N VAL A 77 2.62 1.25 -12.96
CA VAL A 77 1.86 2.45 -13.27
C VAL A 77 1.65 3.30 -12.02
N THR A 78 1.37 4.58 -12.23
CA THR A 78 0.78 5.44 -11.21
C THR A 78 -0.70 5.65 -11.57
N ILE A 79 -1.58 5.33 -10.62
CA ILE A 79 -3.04 5.45 -10.75
C ILE A 79 -3.49 6.68 -9.96
N THR A 80 -4.26 7.55 -10.61
CA THR A 80 -4.92 8.69 -9.98
C THR A 80 -6.42 8.39 -9.87
N VAL A 81 -6.94 8.46 -8.65
CA VAL A 81 -8.36 8.27 -8.34
C VAL A 81 -8.94 9.59 -7.88
N GLU A 82 -10.04 9.99 -8.51
CA GLU A 82 -10.79 11.21 -8.22
C GLU A 82 -12.25 10.85 -8.01
N ASP A 83 -12.82 11.31 -6.89
CA ASP A 83 -14.20 11.02 -6.48
C ASP A 83 -14.57 9.52 -6.63
N ASP A 84 -13.69 8.67 -6.09
CA ASP A 84 -13.78 7.20 -6.08
C ASP A 84 -13.65 6.50 -7.45
N VAL A 85 -13.32 7.24 -8.52
CA VAL A 85 -13.18 6.71 -9.88
C VAL A 85 -11.75 6.93 -10.39
N ILE A 86 -11.21 5.96 -11.13
CA ILE A 86 -9.91 6.14 -11.81
C ILE A 86 -10.05 7.27 -12.83
N SER A 87 -9.35 8.37 -12.60
CA SER A 87 -9.26 9.53 -13.49
C SER A 87 -8.32 9.23 -14.65
N HIS A 88 -7.10 8.78 -14.34
CA HIS A 88 -6.12 8.38 -15.33
C HIS A 88 -5.10 7.40 -14.75
N VAL A 89 -4.41 6.70 -15.66
CA VAL A 89 -3.33 5.78 -15.33
C VAL A 89 -2.15 6.10 -16.23
N MET A 90 -0.94 6.11 -15.66
CA MET A 90 0.27 6.49 -16.37
C MET A 90 1.37 5.47 -16.12
N TYR A 91 2.05 5.01 -17.17
CA TYR A 91 3.19 4.10 -17.02
C TYR A 91 4.35 4.80 -16.29
N SER A 92 4.83 4.19 -15.21
CA SER A 92 5.83 4.80 -14.32
C SER A 92 7.18 4.98 -14.99
N GLU A 93 7.50 4.19 -16.01
CA GLU A 93 8.76 4.28 -16.76
C GLU A 93 8.66 5.25 -17.94
N THR A 94 7.74 5.00 -18.88
CA THR A 94 7.63 5.77 -20.13
C THR A 94 6.92 7.10 -19.94
N LYS A 95 6.19 7.28 -18.82
CA LYS A 95 5.43 8.49 -18.50
C LYS A 95 4.29 8.79 -19.49
N ILE A 96 3.86 7.76 -20.22
CA ILE A 96 2.76 7.85 -21.18
C ILE A 96 1.47 7.42 -20.50
N LEU A 97 0.38 8.12 -20.82
CA LEU A 97 -0.97 7.73 -20.40
C LEU A 97 -1.37 6.39 -20.98
N VAL A 98 -1.97 5.55 -20.14
CA VAL A 98 -2.59 4.31 -20.57
C VAL A 98 -3.82 4.63 -21.43
N GLN A 99 -3.98 3.90 -22.53
CA GLN A 99 -5.13 4.03 -23.42
C GLN A 99 -6.43 3.55 -22.74
N GLU A 100 -7.54 4.19 -23.11
CA GLU A 100 -8.85 3.98 -22.47
C GLU A 100 -9.32 2.52 -22.46
N ASP A 101 -9.07 1.78 -23.55
CA ASP A 101 -9.41 0.37 -23.70
C ASP A 101 -8.67 -0.55 -22.71
N LYS A 102 -7.54 -0.09 -22.18
CA LYS A 102 -6.72 -0.81 -21.19
C LYS A 102 -7.03 -0.41 -19.74
N LEU A 103 -7.80 0.66 -19.49
CA LEU A 103 -8.06 1.14 -18.14
C LEU A 103 -8.78 0.10 -17.26
N SER A 104 -9.60 -0.76 -17.87
CA SER A 104 -10.30 -1.86 -17.20
C SER A 104 -9.39 -2.88 -16.50
N ARG A 105 -8.09 -2.89 -16.81
CA ARG A 105 -7.08 -3.74 -16.16
C ARG A 105 -6.73 -3.27 -14.77
N TYR A 106 -6.95 -1.99 -14.47
CA TYR A 106 -6.55 -1.37 -13.21
C TYR A 106 -7.75 -1.26 -12.27
N LYS A 107 -7.46 -1.06 -10.98
CA LYS A 107 -8.43 -1.13 -9.90
C LYS A 107 -8.19 -0.01 -8.91
N THR A 108 -9.26 0.58 -8.38
CA THR A 108 -9.18 1.39 -7.17
C THR A 108 -8.80 0.49 -5.97
N ILE A 109 -8.53 1.08 -4.81
CA ILE A 109 -8.28 0.30 -3.59
C ILE A 109 -9.54 -0.48 -3.19
N ASP A 110 -10.73 0.11 -3.36
CA ASP A 110 -12.02 -0.56 -3.11
C ASP A 110 -12.28 -1.71 -4.10
N ASP A 111 -11.90 -1.54 -5.37
CA ASP A 111 -11.97 -2.63 -6.36
C ASP A 111 -10.96 -3.75 -6.08
N LEU A 112 -9.83 -3.45 -5.45
CA LEU A 112 -8.88 -4.47 -4.98
C LEU A 112 -9.44 -5.23 -3.78
N PHE A 113 -10.13 -4.57 -2.85
CA PHE A 113 -10.88 -5.29 -1.81
C PHE A 113 -11.95 -6.20 -2.41
N SER A 114 -12.66 -5.72 -3.43
CA SER A 114 -13.66 -6.53 -4.14
C SER A 114 -13.02 -7.74 -4.84
N PHE A 115 -11.87 -7.55 -5.49
CA PHE A 115 -11.08 -8.64 -6.07
C PHE A 115 -10.69 -9.71 -5.02
N VAL A 116 -10.27 -9.29 -3.84
CA VAL A 116 -9.93 -10.21 -2.74
C VAL A 116 -11.19 -10.93 -2.21
N GLN A 117 -12.30 -10.19 -2.04
CA GLN A 117 -13.57 -10.77 -1.60
C GLN A 117 -14.08 -11.82 -2.59
N ASP A 118 -13.97 -11.56 -3.89
CA ASP A 118 -14.35 -12.48 -4.96
C ASP A 118 -13.50 -13.75 -4.96
N ALA A 119 -12.21 -13.65 -4.61
CA ALA A 119 -11.35 -14.83 -4.43
C ALA A 119 -11.84 -15.72 -3.28
N TYR A 120 -12.22 -15.14 -2.13
CA TYR A 120 -12.83 -15.89 -1.03
C TYR A 120 -14.16 -16.53 -1.44
N ASN A 121 -15.03 -15.78 -2.12
CA ASN A 121 -16.34 -16.26 -2.57
C ASN A 121 -16.23 -17.44 -3.55
N GLN A 122 -15.15 -17.48 -4.33
CA GLN A 122 -14.86 -18.56 -5.27
C GLN A 122 -14.12 -19.74 -4.64
N ASN A 123 -13.81 -19.68 -3.34
CA ASN A 123 -12.99 -20.68 -2.63
C ASN A 123 -11.62 -20.89 -3.31
N ALA A 124 -10.94 -19.80 -3.66
CA ALA A 124 -9.58 -19.88 -4.19
C ALA A 124 -8.68 -20.72 -3.26
N HIS A 125 -7.83 -21.57 -3.84
CA HIS A 125 -6.97 -22.48 -3.10
C HIS A 125 -6.11 -21.77 -2.06
N GLN A 126 -5.49 -20.65 -2.43
CA GLN A 126 -4.67 -19.85 -1.53
C GLN A 126 -4.87 -18.34 -1.76
N ILE A 127 -5.06 -17.61 -0.67
CA ILE A 127 -5.16 -16.15 -0.66
C ILE A 127 -4.19 -15.61 0.38
N SER A 128 -3.32 -14.68 -0.03
CA SER A 128 -2.37 -14.03 0.88
C SER A 128 -2.34 -12.54 0.61
N ILE A 129 -2.83 -11.75 1.57
CA ILE A 129 -2.90 -10.29 1.47
C ILE A 129 -2.13 -9.68 2.63
N HIS A 130 -1.30 -8.69 2.32
CA HIS A 130 -0.59 -7.88 3.30
C HIS A 130 -1.17 -6.48 3.27
N TYR A 131 -1.69 -6.03 4.42
CA TYR A 131 -2.33 -4.73 4.56
C TYR A 131 -1.42 -3.71 5.23
N ASP A 132 -1.65 -2.44 4.93
CA ASP A 132 -1.05 -1.34 5.68
C ASP A 132 -1.60 -1.32 7.13
N PRO A 133 -0.74 -1.34 8.16
CA PRO A 133 -1.20 -1.43 9.54
C PRO A 133 -1.92 -0.16 10.02
N HIS A 134 -1.69 0.99 9.38
CA HIS A 134 -2.25 2.27 9.81
C HIS A 134 -3.57 2.59 9.09
N ARG A 135 -3.61 2.38 7.77
CA ARG A 135 -4.72 2.76 6.89
C ARG A 135 -5.52 1.58 6.39
N GLY A 136 -4.99 0.36 6.43
CA GLY A 136 -5.73 -0.87 6.13
C GLY A 136 -5.88 -1.22 4.66
N TYR A 137 -5.38 -0.41 3.71
CA TYR A 137 -5.39 -0.78 2.29
C TYR A 137 -4.43 -1.95 2.03
N PRO A 138 -4.68 -2.80 1.02
CA PRO A 138 -3.76 -3.86 0.66
C PRO A 138 -2.49 -3.29 0.03
N ILE A 139 -1.32 -3.60 0.60
CA ILE A 139 0.00 -3.26 0.05
C ILE A 139 0.42 -4.31 -0.98
N LYS A 140 0.09 -5.58 -0.72
CA LYS A 140 0.41 -6.69 -1.62
C LYS A 140 -0.65 -7.77 -1.51
N GLY A 141 -1.04 -8.36 -2.62
CA GLY A 141 -1.92 -9.52 -2.64
C GLY A 141 -1.43 -10.58 -3.61
N SER A 142 -1.74 -11.84 -3.31
CA SER A 142 -1.60 -12.96 -4.23
C SER A 142 -2.76 -13.92 -4.02
N VAL A 143 -3.40 -14.29 -5.13
CA VAL A 143 -4.48 -15.28 -5.19
C VAL A 143 -4.05 -16.39 -6.13
N ASP A 144 -4.10 -17.61 -5.63
CA ASP A 144 -4.00 -18.85 -6.39
C ASP A 144 -5.38 -19.53 -6.32
N TYR A 145 -6.08 -19.64 -7.44
CA TYR A 145 -7.43 -20.21 -7.47
C TYR A 145 -7.39 -21.74 -7.44
N VAL A 146 -6.43 -22.37 -8.13
CA VAL A 146 -6.35 -23.83 -8.26
C VAL A 146 -4.92 -24.31 -8.09
N GLU A 147 -4.73 -25.15 -7.06
CA GLU A 147 -3.45 -25.79 -6.76
C GLU A 147 -2.83 -26.47 -8.00
N MET A 148 -1.53 -26.22 -8.22
CA MET A 148 -0.74 -26.81 -9.31
C MET A 148 -1.19 -26.47 -10.74
N ILE A 149 -1.99 -25.42 -10.94
CA ILE A 149 -2.24 -24.85 -12.28
C ILE A 149 -1.32 -23.65 -12.49
N ALA A 150 -0.36 -23.80 -13.40
CA ALA A 150 0.49 -22.69 -13.82
C ALA A 150 -0.36 -21.57 -14.44
N ASP A 151 0.04 -20.32 -14.18
CA ASP A 151 -0.51 -19.09 -14.76
C ASP A 151 -1.93 -18.67 -14.31
N ASP A 152 -2.53 -19.39 -13.36
CA ASP A 152 -3.81 -18.99 -12.71
C ASP A 152 -3.60 -18.02 -11.53
N GLU A 153 -2.36 -17.90 -11.06
CA GLU A 153 -1.97 -17.01 -9.97
C GLU A 153 -2.01 -15.54 -10.40
N LYS A 154 -2.73 -14.71 -9.62
CA LYS A 154 -2.74 -13.26 -9.79
C LYS A 154 -2.31 -12.58 -8.50
N GLY A 155 -1.20 -11.86 -8.57
CA GLY A 155 -0.73 -10.99 -7.53
C GLY A 155 -0.74 -9.52 -7.92
N PHE A 156 -0.65 -8.64 -6.93
CA PHE A 156 -0.50 -7.20 -7.13
C PHE A 156 0.31 -6.57 -6.01
N GLU A 157 0.86 -5.38 -6.27
CA GLU A 157 1.57 -4.56 -5.30
C GLU A 157 1.15 -3.09 -5.42
N ILE A 158 0.97 -2.42 -4.28
CA ILE A 158 0.70 -0.98 -4.14
C ILE A 158 1.86 -0.33 -3.39
N LYS A 159 2.31 0.83 -3.88
CA LYS A 159 3.32 1.66 -3.23
C LYS A 159 2.90 3.13 -3.21
N ASN A 160 3.54 3.89 -2.32
CA ASN A 160 3.52 5.34 -2.29
C ASN A 160 2.13 5.97 -2.37
N LEU A 161 1.14 5.42 -1.63
CA LEU A 161 -0.19 5.99 -1.54
C LEU A 161 -0.12 7.42 -0.97
N MET A 162 -0.63 8.38 -1.73
CA MET A 162 -0.77 9.77 -1.35
C MET A 162 -2.24 10.18 -1.46
N GLU A 163 -2.75 10.85 -0.43
CA GLU A 163 -4.03 11.56 -0.50
C GLU A 163 -3.89 12.80 -1.38
N LEU A 164 -4.84 13.00 -2.29
CA LEU A 164 -4.89 14.22 -3.09
C LEU A 164 -5.63 15.28 -2.28
N GLU A 165 -4.87 16.22 -1.73
CA GLU A 165 -5.44 17.38 -1.05
C GLU A 165 -6.26 18.19 -2.05
N THR A 166 -7.42 18.67 -1.62
CA THR A 166 -8.06 19.83 -2.25
C THR A 166 -7.78 21.07 -1.41
N ASN A 167 -7.62 22.23 -2.04
CA ASN A 167 -7.62 23.47 -1.27
C ASN A 167 -8.99 23.66 -0.57
N GLU A 168 -9.06 24.54 0.42
CA GLU A 168 -10.27 24.75 1.26
C GLU A 168 -11.57 24.95 0.44
N ASP A 169 -11.45 25.46 -0.78
CA ASP A 169 -12.57 25.73 -1.70
C ASP A 169 -12.87 24.58 -2.70
N GLY A 170 -12.13 23.45 -2.65
CA GLY A 170 -12.33 22.29 -3.53
C GLY A 170 -11.86 22.46 -4.98
N THR A 171 -11.32 23.64 -5.33
CA THR A 171 -11.04 24.04 -6.72
C THR A 171 -9.79 23.43 -7.34
N TRP A 172 -8.82 23.01 -6.52
CA TRP A 172 -7.54 22.49 -6.98
C TRP A 172 -7.34 21.05 -6.53
N LEU A 173 -6.89 20.19 -7.43
CA LEU A 173 -6.35 18.86 -7.13
C LEU A 173 -4.84 18.98 -6.91
N ILE A 174 -4.35 18.47 -5.79
CA ILE A 174 -2.93 18.45 -5.45
C ILE A 174 -2.36 17.05 -5.61
N GLU A 175 -1.45 16.87 -6.57
CA GLU A 175 -0.83 15.58 -6.91
C GLU A 175 0.69 15.59 -6.70
N ARG A 176 1.34 14.42 -6.69
CA ARG A 176 2.81 14.32 -6.75
C ARG A 176 3.26 14.75 -8.14
N LEU A 177 4.28 15.60 -8.19
CA LEU A 177 5.00 15.86 -9.44
C LEU A 177 5.68 14.56 -9.90
N PRO A 178 5.40 14.06 -11.11
CA PRO A 178 6.13 12.91 -11.64
C PRO A 178 7.61 13.24 -11.85
N ILE A 179 8.49 12.41 -11.28
CA ILE A 179 9.95 12.61 -11.33
C ILE A 179 10.58 11.66 -12.35
N ASN A 180 11.43 12.21 -13.20
CA ASN A 180 12.26 11.48 -14.16
C ASN A 180 13.65 11.23 -13.60
N GLU A 181 14.33 12.29 -13.15
CA GLU A 181 15.72 12.22 -12.71
C GLU A 181 15.98 13.14 -11.49
N ILE A 182 16.95 12.71 -10.66
CA ILE A 182 17.51 13.49 -9.57
C ILE A 182 19.03 13.56 -9.78
N LEU A 183 19.53 14.78 -9.99
CA LEU A 183 20.95 15.09 -10.09
C LEU A 183 21.45 15.71 -8.79
N LEU A 184 22.47 15.11 -8.18
CA LEU A 184 23.06 15.59 -6.93
C LEU A 184 24.21 16.55 -7.18
N GLN A 185 24.28 17.61 -6.38
CA GLN A 185 25.39 18.56 -6.33
C GLN A 185 25.81 18.73 -4.88
N ILE A 186 26.87 18.01 -4.49
CA ILE A 186 27.36 17.95 -3.12
C ILE A 186 28.54 18.90 -2.94
N ASN A 187 28.48 19.75 -1.92
CA ASN A 187 29.58 20.58 -1.45
C ASN A 187 30.00 20.14 -0.05
N LYS A 188 31.22 19.61 0.06
CA LYS A 188 31.80 19.02 1.28
C LYS A 188 32.44 20.05 2.23
N ASN A 189 31.97 21.30 2.20
CA ASN A 189 32.28 22.28 3.25
C ASN A 189 31.77 21.80 4.62
N ILE A 190 32.14 22.48 5.70
CA ILE A 190 31.65 22.16 7.06
C ILE A 190 30.78 23.34 7.53
N PRO A 191 29.44 23.19 7.63
CA PRO A 191 28.67 21.97 7.37
C PRO A 191 28.51 21.65 5.87
N PRO A 192 28.38 20.35 5.49
CA PRO A 192 28.12 19.97 4.10
C PRO A 192 26.82 20.58 3.60
N SER A 193 26.78 20.92 2.32
CA SER A 193 25.57 21.42 1.66
C SER A 193 25.30 20.62 0.41
N ILE A 194 24.03 20.26 0.21
CA ILE A 194 23.59 19.47 -0.94
C ILE A 194 22.51 20.24 -1.65
N ASN A 195 22.73 20.48 -2.94
CA ASN A 195 21.70 20.92 -3.87
C ASN A 195 21.32 19.74 -4.75
N ILE A 196 20.05 19.66 -5.09
CA ILE A 196 19.54 18.70 -6.07
C ILE A 196 18.91 19.47 -7.22
N SER A 197 19.09 18.96 -8.44
CA SER A 197 18.28 19.32 -9.59
C SER A 197 17.33 18.18 -9.87
N VAL A 198 16.04 18.46 -9.77
CA VAL A 198 14.98 17.48 -10.00
C VAL A 198 14.35 17.78 -11.35
N GLU A 199 14.32 16.76 -12.21
CA GLU A 199 13.70 16.82 -13.53
C GLU A 199 12.42 15.97 -13.53
N GLY A 200 11.36 16.52 -14.06
CA GLY A 200 10.04 15.89 -14.12
C GLY A 200 9.19 16.55 -15.19
N TYR A 201 7.88 16.40 -15.08
CA TYR A 201 6.95 17.00 -16.04
C TYR A 201 5.57 17.30 -15.42
N LEU A 202 4.85 18.21 -16.04
CA LEU A 202 3.45 18.51 -15.79
C LEU A 202 2.62 17.66 -16.77
N THR A 203 1.52 17.08 -16.28
CA THR A 203 0.72 16.08 -17.00
C THR A 203 -0.17 16.67 -18.08
N ASP A 204 -0.54 17.94 -17.95
CA ASP A 204 -1.41 18.65 -18.89
C ASP A 204 -1.14 20.17 -18.88
N SER A 205 -1.83 20.89 -19.77
CA SER A 205 -1.71 22.35 -19.93
C SER A 205 -2.17 23.22 -18.75
N CYS A 206 -2.99 22.69 -17.83
CA CYS A 206 -3.48 23.40 -16.65
C CYS A 206 -2.70 23.06 -15.38
N THR A 207 -2.02 21.92 -15.36
CA THR A 207 -1.22 21.46 -14.23
C THR A 207 -0.05 22.41 -14.03
N LEU A 208 0.09 22.93 -12.81
CA LEU A 208 1.14 23.88 -12.43
C LEU A 208 1.92 23.34 -11.24
N PHE A 209 3.16 23.80 -11.09
CA PHE A 209 3.90 23.58 -9.85
C PHE A 209 3.14 24.16 -8.64
N HIS A 210 3.10 23.41 -7.55
CA HIS A 210 2.46 23.83 -6.30
C HIS A 210 3.48 24.17 -5.22
N GLN A 211 4.11 23.15 -4.62
CA GLN A 211 5.02 23.35 -3.50
C GLN A 211 6.05 22.23 -3.35
N ILE A 212 7.05 22.50 -2.50
CA ILE A 212 8.06 21.54 -2.05
C ILE A 212 8.02 21.48 -0.53
N LYS A 213 7.79 20.29 0.03
CA LYS A 213 7.93 20.01 1.46
C LYS A 213 9.15 19.11 1.67
N GLN A 214 9.94 19.36 2.71
CA GLN A 214 11.10 18.54 3.05
C GLN A 214 10.99 18.07 4.49
N LYS A 215 11.35 16.80 4.76
CA LYS A 215 11.49 16.26 6.11
C LYS A 215 12.74 15.40 6.19
N GLN A 216 13.43 15.47 7.33
CA GLN A 216 14.54 14.57 7.65
C GLN A 216 14.18 13.76 8.89
N LYS A 217 14.37 12.45 8.81
CA LYS A 217 14.33 11.54 9.95
C LYS A 217 15.61 10.70 9.90
N GLU A 218 16.53 10.99 10.82
CA GLU A 218 17.85 10.35 10.87
C GLU A 218 18.58 10.51 9.51
N ASN A 219 18.91 9.39 8.85
CA ASN A 219 19.62 9.37 7.57
C ASN A 219 18.67 9.41 6.36
N LEU A 220 17.35 9.44 6.58
CA LEU A 220 16.36 9.54 5.51
C LEU A 220 15.95 11.00 5.32
N VAL A 221 16.21 11.52 4.13
CA VAL A 221 15.73 12.82 3.67
C VAL A 221 14.61 12.60 2.66
N THR A 222 13.45 13.20 2.92
CA THR A 222 12.28 13.13 2.03
C THR A 222 11.98 14.51 1.48
N VAL A 223 11.75 14.59 0.18
CA VAL A 223 11.34 15.79 -0.54
C VAL A 223 10.07 15.45 -1.29
N GLU A 224 8.96 16.03 -0.85
CA GLU A 224 7.67 15.92 -1.53
C GLU A 224 7.49 17.14 -2.43
N ILE A 225 7.40 16.91 -3.73
CA ILE A 225 7.15 17.94 -4.73
C ILE A 225 5.77 17.70 -5.29
N THR A 226 4.90 18.72 -5.22
CA THR A 226 3.52 18.61 -5.68
C THR A 226 3.23 19.57 -6.81
N THR A 227 2.24 19.19 -7.61
CA THR A 227 1.58 20.03 -8.60
C THR A 227 0.18 20.39 -8.12
N LYS A 228 -0.44 21.35 -8.79
CA LYS A 228 -1.85 21.68 -8.64
C LYS A 228 -2.50 21.81 -10.00
N ARG A 229 -3.69 21.24 -10.14
CA ARG A 229 -4.52 21.35 -11.35
C ARG A 229 -5.92 21.81 -10.95
N PRO A 230 -6.59 22.69 -11.71
CA PRO A 230 -7.98 23.00 -11.44
C PRO A 230 -8.82 21.74 -11.66
N ARG A 231 -9.64 21.36 -10.67
CA ARG A 231 -10.40 20.09 -10.66
C ARG A 231 -11.32 19.97 -11.89
N ASP A 232 -12.13 20.99 -12.15
CA ASP A 232 -13.17 20.94 -13.18
C ASP A 232 -12.72 21.52 -14.54
N ALA A 233 -11.41 21.66 -14.77
CA ALA A 233 -10.90 22.22 -16.00
C ALA A 233 -10.69 21.15 -17.09
N PHE A 234 -11.25 21.40 -18.26
CA PHE A 234 -10.89 20.70 -19.50
C PHE A 234 -9.51 21.19 -19.97
N CYS A 235 -8.52 20.34 -19.85
CA CYS A 235 -7.12 20.67 -20.13
C CYS A 235 -6.65 19.92 -21.38
N ALA A 236 -5.79 20.55 -22.16
CA ALA A 236 -5.12 19.85 -23.26
C ALA A 236 -4.11 18.84 -22.69
N GLU A 237 -4.18 17.61 -23.19
CA GLU A 237 -3.28 16.49 -22.86
C GLU A 237 -1.89 16.73 -23.46
N VAL A 238 -1.09 17.57 -22.79
CA VAL A 238 0.24 17.97 -23.21
C VAL A 238 1.19 17.89 -22.03
N ILE A 239 2.20 17.03 -22.17
CA ILE A 239 3.27 16.91 -21.18
C ILE A 239 4.25 18.06 -21.33
N THR A 240 4.53 18.76 -20.23
CA THR A 240 5.51 19.87 -20.19
C THR A 240 6.63 19.54 -19.22
N GLU A 241 7.87 19.48 -19.69
CA GLU A 241 9.04 19.26 -18.84
C GLU A 241 9.22 20.39 -17.81
N ILE A 242 9.65 20.04 -16.61
CA ILE A 242 9.94 20.99 -15.53
C ILE A 242 11.21 20.59 -14.80
N SER A 243 12.04 21.58 -14.48
CA SER A 243 13.24 21.42 -13.68
C SER A 243 13.18 22.30 -12.43
N LYS A 244 13.56 21.74 -11.27
CA LYS A 244 13.63 22.45 -9.99
C LYS A 244 14.96 22.22 -9.31
N SER A 245 15.67 23.31 -9.03
CA SER A 245 16.83 23.30 -8.15
C SER A 245 16.39 23.50 -6.70
N ILE A 246 16.81 22.59 -5.81
CA ILE A 246 16.39 22.54 -4.42
C ILE A 246 17.63 22.39 -3.53
N GLN A 247 17.83 23.33 -2.62
CA GLN A 247 18.79 23.13 -1.54
C GLN A 247 18.15 22.28 -0.45
N LEU A 248 18.81 21.17 -0.09
CA LEU A 248 18.31 20.27 0.96
C LEU A 248 18.47 20.92 2.33
N LYS A 249 17.36 21.04 3.05
CA LYS A 249 17.30 21.61 4.40
C LYS A 249 17.44 20.48 5.43
N ALA A 250 18.64 19.91 5.50
CA ALA A 250 18.95 18.79 6.37
C ALA A 250 20.31 18.98 7.06
N ASN A 251 20.46 18.35 8.23
CA ASN A 251 21.71 18.32 8.97
C ASN A 251 22.54 17.14 8.46
N PHE A 252 23.49 17.44 7.59
CA PHE A 252 24.40 16.48 6.98
C PHE A 252 25.70 16.39 7.77
N LEU A 253 26.19 15.18 7.98
CA LEU A 253 27.45 14.87 8.63
C LEU A 253 28.38 14.16 7.65
N ILE A 254 29.65 14.55 7.64
CA ILE A 254 30.68 13.89 6.81
C ILE A 254 30.93 12.48 7.35
N GLY A 255 31.08 11.51 6.47
CA GLY A 255 31.28 10.09 6.79
C GLY A 255 29.98 9.35 7.11
N GLN A 256 28.82 9.92 6.80
CA GLN A 256 27.52 9.27 6.92
C GLN A 256 26.85 9.16 5.56
N ASP A 257 26.19 8.03 5.32
CA ASP A 257 25.39 7.79 4.13
C ASP A 257 23.94 8.16 4.40
N TYR A 258 23.33 8.83 3.43
CA TYR A 258 21.94 9.25 3.47
C TYR A 258 21.15 8.66 2.31
N ILE A 259 19.86 8.42 2.54
CA ILE A 259 18.91 8.09 1.50
C ILE A 259 18.05 9.33 1.25
N LEU A 260 18.04 9.79 0.01
CA LEU A 260 17.14 10.84 -0.47
C LEU A 260 15.99 10.19 -1.22
N ILE A 261 14.76 10.46 -0.78
CA ILE A 261 13.55 10.13 -1.53
C ILE A 261 12.92 11.43 -2.00
N VAL A 262 12.84 11.62 -3.32
CA VAL A 262 12.06 12.70 -3.93
C VAL A 262 10.81 12.08 -4.55
N ASN A 263 9.64 12.31 -3.96
CA ASN A 263 8.41 11.60 -4.25
C ASN A 263 8.61 10.06 -4.24
N ASP A 264 8.59 9.39 -5.39
CA ASP A 264 8.77 7.95 -5.57
C ASP A 264 10.22 7.54 -5.95
N LYS A 265 11.12 8.51 -6.15
CA LYS A 265 12.48 8.27 -6.63
C LYS A 265 13.51 8.33 -5.50
N GLU A 266 14.28 7.27 -5.38
CA GLU A 266 15.35 7.14 -4.39
C GLU A 266 16.74 7.47 -4.99
N LYS A 267 17.59 8.11 -4.18
CA LYS A 267 19.00 8.38 -4.49
C LYS A 267 19.84 8.23 -3.23
N HIS A 268 20.94 7.49 -3.32
CA HIS A 268 21.97 7.44 -2.27
C HIS A 268 22.84 8.69 -2.30
N ILE A 269 23.20 9.18 -1.12
CA ILE A 269 24.09 10.31 -0.90
C ILE A 269 25.23 9.85 0.00
N ASP A 270 26.45 9.89 -0.54
CA ASP A 270 27.67 9.53 0.18
C ASP A 270 28.47 10.81 0.49
N LEU A 271 28.62 11.14 1.77
CA LEU A 271 29.25 12.38 2.24
C LEU A 271 30.68 12.20 2.76
#